data_AF-A0A523DNK9-F1
#
_entry.id   AF-A0A523DNK9-F1
#
_cell.length_a   1.000
_cell.length_b   1.000
_cell.length_c   1.000
_cell.angle_alpha   90.00
_cell.angle_beta   90.00
_cell.angle_gamma   90.00
#
_symmetry.space_group_name_H-M   'P 1'
#
loop_
_entity.id
_entity.type
_entity.pdbx_description
1 polymer ?
#
loop_
_entity_poly.entity_id
_entity_poly.type
_entity_poly.pdbx_seq_one_letter_code
_entity_poly.pdbx_strand_id
1 'polypeptide(L)'
;MPSAPAISSSAATARRRLLRRGLLLEGLTIVYNIAEAIIAIVAGILAGSVALVGFGFDSIIEVIAATVVGHRLLAEARGGSAREAARQDRRALQVVAVTFFLLSAYILWDAARKLGGFEPPAPSLIGIIIAALSVLLMPALGWMKHRTGRELGSKALMADAKETMVCWYLSVTLLLGLGLNAALGWWWADPVAALAMIPLLIHEGREAWEDARVSG
;
A
#
# COMPACT_ATOMS: atom_id res chain seq x y z
N MET A 1 6.69 -47.77 18.89
CA MET A 1 6.94 -46.32 18.72
C MET A 1 5.93 -45.80 17.71
N PRO A 2 5.04 -44.85 18.04
CA PRO A 2 4.15 -44.27 17.05
C PRO A 2 4.97 -43.38 16.11
N SER A 3 4.93 -43.69 14.82
CA SER A 3 5.56 -42.94 13.73
C SER A 3 4.97 -41.53 13.66
N ALA A 4 5.84 -40.51 13.62
CA ALA A 4 5.43 -39.13 13.37
C ALA A 4 4.61 -39.05 12.06
N PRO A 5 3.50 -38.30 12.02
CA PRO A 5 2.66 -38.25 10.84
C PRO A 5 3.45 -37.63 9.68
N ALA A 6 3.66 -38.41 8.62
CA ALA A 6 4.21 -37.92 7.38
C ALA A 6 3.27 -36.83 6.85
N ILE A 7 3.72 -35.58 6.80
CA ILE A 7 3.01 -34.53 6.06
C ILE A 7 2.81 -35.07 4.65
N SER A 8 1.56 -35.29 4.25
CA SER A 8 1.27 -35.92 2.96
C SER A 8 1.89 -35.08 1.85
N SER A 9 2.50 -35.73 0.85
CA SER A 9 3.12 -35.07 -0.31
C SER A 9 2.15 -34.08 -1.01
N SER A 10 0.84 -34.35 -0.90
CA SER A 10 -0.25 -33.46 -1.33
C SER A 10 -0.27 -32.12 -0.58
N ALA A 11 -0.17 -32.13 0.76
CA ALA A 11 -0.16 -30.92 1.58
C ALA A 11 1.07 -30.03 1.30
N ALA A 12 2.25 -30.64 1.15
CA ALA A 12 3.47 -29.92 0.79
C ALA A 12 3.37 -29.29 -0.62
N THR A 13 2.70 -29.96 -1.55
CA THR A 13 2.47 -29.45 -2.91
C THR A 13 1.43 -28.32 -2.93
N ALA A 14 0.36 -28.43 -2.13
CA ALA A 14 -0.61 -27.38 -1.94
C ALA A 14 0.03 -26.11 -1.35
N ARG A 15 0.83 -26.25 -0.28
CA ARG A 15 1.54 -25.12 0.33
C ARG A 15 2.48 -24.42 -0.66
N ARG A 16 3.26 -25.17 -1.44
CA ARG A 16 4.13 -24.60 -2.49
C ARG A 16 3.36 -23.81 -3.56
N ARG A 17 2.18 -24.28 -3.97
CA ARG A 17 1.33 -23.55 -4.92
C ARG A 17 0.84 -22.22 -4.33
N LEU A 18 0.43 -22.23 -3.07
CA LEU A 18 0.00 -21.01 -2.38
C LEU A 18 1.15 -20.01 -2.21
N LEU A 19 2.36 -20.47 -1.84
CA LEU A 19 3.54 -19.60 -1.76
C LEU A 19 3.87 -18.95 -3.11
N ARG A 20 3.83 -19.73 -4.21
CA ARG A 20 4.01 -19.18 -5.56
C ARG A 20 2.94 -18.16 -5.91
N ARG A 21 1.68 -18.42 -5.56
CA ARG A 21 0.58 -17.48 -5.77
C ARG A 21 0.80 -16.18 -4.98
N GLY A 22 1.21 -16.27 -3.72
CA GLY A 22 1.55 -15.10 -2.90
C GLY A 22 2.68 -14.28 -3.54
N LEU A 23 3.77 -14.93 -3.94
CA LEU A 23 4.89 -14.24 -4.63
C LEU A 23 4.47 -13.57 -5.94
N LEU A 24 3.57 -14.17 -6.71
CA LEU A 24 3.03 -13.55 -7.92
C LEU A 24 2.16 -12.33 -7.61
N LEU A 25 1.38 -12.37 -6.53
CA LEU A 25 0.56 -11.24 -6.08
C LEU A 25 1.44 -10.08 -5.58
N GLU A 26 2.49 -10.38 -4.81
CA GLU A 26 3.47 -9.36 -4.39
C GLU A 26 4.17 -8.73 -5.59
N GLY A 27 4.65 -9.55 -6.53
CA GLY A 27 5.30 -9.06 -7.75
C GLY A 27 4.37 -8.16 -8.59
N LEU A 28 3.10 -8.55 -8.73
CA LEU A 28 2.11 -7.73 -9.43
C LEU A 28 1.84 -6.40 -8.72
N THR A 29 1.75 -6.43 -7.39
CA THR A 29 1.56 -5.23 -6.55
C THR A 29 2.75 -4.28 -6.72
N ILE A 30 3.98 -4.78 -6.62
CA ILE A 30 5.19 -3.98 -6.76
C ILE A 30 5.24 -3.30 -8.14
N VAL A 31 5.02 -4.07 -9.21
CA VAL A 31 5.07 -3.50 -10.58
C VAL A 31 3.99 -2.45 -10.79
N TYR A 32 2.76 -2.72 -10.36
CA TYR A 32 1.66 -1.79 -10.48
C TYR A 32 1.91 -0.51 -9.68
N ASN A 33 2.28 -0.64 -8.41
CA ASN A 33 2.48 0.52 -7.53
C ASN A 33 3.73 1.35 -7.86
N ILE A 34 4.77 0.76 -8.46
CA ILE A 34 5.87 1.56 -9.03
C ILE A 34 5.35 2.45 -10.17
N ALA A 35 4.58 1.88 -11.10
CA ALA A 35 4.02 2.65 -12.20
C ALA A 35 3.05 3.73 -11.70
N GLU A 36 2.20 3.38 -10.74
CA GLU A 36 1.27 4.29 -10.07
C GLU A 36 2.01 5.44 -9.38
N ALA A 37 3.03 5.15 -8.56
CA ALA A 37 3.84 6.16 -7.88
C ALA A 37 4.44 7.17 -8.85
N ILE A 38 5.09 6.67 -9.92
CA ILE A 38 5.73 7.54 -10.93
C ILE A 38 4.67 8.42 -11.60
N ILE A 39 3.58 7.83 -12.08
CA ILE A 39 2.52 8.55 -12.79
C ILE A 39 1.85 9.58 -11.88
N ALA A 40 1.46 9.18 -10.67
CA ALA A 40 0.77 10.01 -9.71
C ALA A 40 1.64 11.16 -9.20
N ILE A 41 2.90 10.92 -8.82
CA ILE A 41 3.79 11.99 -8.35
C ILE A 41 4.04 13.01 -9.46
N VAL A 42 4.37 12.55 -10.67
CA VAL A 42 4.64 13.45 -11.80
C VAL A 42 3.40 14.25 -12.16
N ALA A 43 2.24 13.60 -12.33
CA ALA A 43 1.00 14.28 -12.65
C ALA A 43 0.54 15.21 -11.52
N GLY A 44 0.78 14.83 -10.26
CA GLY A 44 0.45 15.61 -9.07
C GLY A 44 1.28 16.88 -8.97
N ILE A 45 2.59 16.80 -9.20
CA ILE A 45 3.48 17.97 -9.24
C ILE A 45 3.06 18.91 -10.38
N LEU A 46 2.84 18.38 -11.59
CA LEU A 46 2.45 19.20 -12.75
C LEU A 46 1.09 19.87 -12.57
N ALA A 47 0.16 19.22 -11.88
CA ALA A 47 -1.17 19.77 -11.61
C ALA A 47 -1.25 20.61 -10.32
N GLY A 48 -0.17 20.66 -9.52
CA GLY A 48 -0.21 21.26 -8.18
C GLY A 48 -1.16 20.52 -7.22
N SER A 49 -1.43 19.24 -7.45
CA SER A 49 -2.44 18.44 -6.74
C SER A 49 -1.83 17.72 -5.53
N VAL A 50 -2.19 18.11 -4.31
CA VAL A 50 -1.63 17.51 -3.08
C VAL A 50 -2.17 16.10 -2.85
N ALA A 51 -3.44 15.83 -3.18
CA ALA A 51 -4.00 14.49 -3.00
C ALA A 51 -3.28 13.47 -3.91
N LEU A 52 -3.05 13.82 -5.18
CA LEU A 52 -2.38 12.94 -6.14
C LEU A 52 -0.91 12.68 -5.80
N VAL A 53 -0.17 13.68 -5.32
CA VAL A 53 1.20 13.47 -4.80
C VAL A 53 1.16 12.58 -3.56
N GLY A 54 0.23 12.84 -2.64
CA GLY A 54 0.03 12.03 -1.43
C GLY A 54 -0.22 10.57 -1.74
N PHE A 55 -1.12 10.30 -2.69
CA PHE A 55 -1.43 8.97 -3.20
C PHE A 55 -0.21 8.30 -3.84
N GLY A 56 0.56 9.02 -4.67
CA GLY A 56 1.77 8.44 -5.26
C GLY A 56 2.85 8.06 -4.25
N PHE A 57 2.94 8.78 -3.11
CA PHE A 57 3.82 8.38 -2.01
C PHE A 57 3.28 7.16 -1.24
N ASP A 58 1.96 7.03 -1.09
CA ASP A 58 1.33 5.83 -0.53
C ASP A 58 1.69 4.58 -1.35
N SER A 59 1.65 4.66 -2.68
CA SER A 59 2.07 3.57 -3.56
C SER A 59 3.55 3.18 -3.36
N ILE A 60 4.44 4.14 -3.05
CA ILE A 60 5.84 3.83 -2.71
C ILE A 60 5.92 3.05 -1.40
N ILE A 61 5.11 3.41 -0.41
CA ILE A 61 5.06 2.71 0.87
C ILE A 61 4.55 1.28 0.67
N GLU A 62 3.50 1.09 -0.14
CA GLU A 62 2.98 -0.24 -0.48
C GLU A 62 4.05 -1.09 -1.22
N VAL A 63 4.87 -0.50 -2.09
CA VAL A 63 6.00 -1.21 -2.72
C VAL A 63 7.00 -1.71 -1.68
N ILE A 64 7.31 -0.90 -0.66
CA ILE A 64 8.23 -1.28 0.41
C ILE A 64 7.62 -2.44 1.21
N ALA A 65 6.35 -2.35 1.60
CA ALA A 65 5.65 -3.38 2.35
C ALA A 65 5.55 -4.70 1.57
N ALA A 66 5.09 -4.65 0.32
CA ALA A 66 5.00 -5.81 -0.57
C ALA A 66 6.36 -6.47 -0.80
N THR A 67 7.44 -5.69 -0.87
CA THR A 67 8.82 -6.22 -0.97
C THR A 67 9.20 -7.01 0.28
N VAL A 68 8.91 -6.50 1.47
CA VAL A 68 9.16 -7.20 2.75
C VAL A 68 8.37 -8.51 2.81
N VAL A 69 7.08 -8.47 2.49
CA VAL A 69 6.23 -9.68 2.47
C VAL A 69 6.73 -10.68 1.43
N GLY A 70 7.08 -10.22 0.23
CA GLY A 70 7.65 -11.05 -0.84
C GLY A 70 8.94 -11.75 -0.42
N HIS A 71 9.86 -11.05 0.25
CA HIS A 71 11.07 -11.64 0.81
C HIS A 71 10.76 -12.73 1.84
N ARG A 72 9.78 -12.50 2.72
CA ARG A 72 9.37 -13.48 3.73
C ARG A 72 8.77 -14.73 3.10
N LEU A 73 7.89 -14.58 2.11
CA LEU A 73 7.31 -15.71 1.36
C LEU A 73 8.39 -16.49 0.59
N LEU A 74 9.38 -15.78 0.02
CA LEU A 74 10.49 -16.40 -0.71
C LEU A 74 11.43 -17.17 0.21
N ALA A 75 11.75 -16.62 1.39
CA ALA A 75 12.56 -17.28 2.41
C ALA A 75 11.88 -18.57 2.88
N GLU A 76 10.56 -18.53 3.11
CA GLU A 76 9.78 -19.71 3.47
C GLU A 76 9.77 -20.76 2.34
N ALA A 77 9.60 -20.33 1.08
CA ALA A 77 9.62 -21.21 -0.07
C ALA A 77 10.98 -21.92 -0.27
N ARG A 78 12.08 -21.30 0.18
CA ARG A 78 13.44 -21.84 0.12
C ARG A 78 13.83 -22.66 1.36
N GLY A 79 12.96 -22.79 2.36
CA GLY A 79 13.26 -23.49 3.62
C GLY A 79 14.24 -22.74 4.53
N GLY A 80 14.37 -21.42 4.36
CA GLY A 80 15.26 -20.58 5.15
C GLY A 80 14.80 -20.41 6.60
N SER A 81 15.73 -20.13 7.52
CA SER A 81 15.43 -19.91 8.93
C SER A 81 14.75 -18.56 9.16
N ALA A 82 13.65 -18.53 9.90
CA ALA A 82 12.83 -17.33 10.14
C ALA A 82 13.55 -16.21 10.92
N ARG A 83 14.71 -16.48 11.52
CA ARG A 83 15.39 -15.56 12.46
C ARG A 83 16.17 -14.43 11.79
N GLU A 84 16.73 -14.63 10.59
CA GLU A 84 17.43 -13.57 9.86
C GLU A 84 16.45 -12.62 9.15
N ALA A 85 15.31 -13.14 8.68
CA ALA A 85 14.23 -12.34 8.11
C ALA A 85 13.64 -11.34 9.14
N ALA A 86 13.40 -11.80 10.38
CA ALA A 86 12.75 -10.99 11.41
C ALA A 86 13.45 -9.66 11.73
N ARG A 87 14.79 -9.61 11.67
CA ARG A 87 15.56 -8.39 11.99
C ARG A 87 15.55 -7.37 10.85
N GLN A 88 15.46 -7.83 9.59
CA GLN A 88 15.31 -6.98 8.42
C GLN A 88 13.89 -6.42 8.33
N ASP A 89 12.90 -7.26 8.62
CA ASP A 89 11.47 -6.89 8.66
C ASP A 89 11.23 -5.72 9.63
N ARG A 90 11.84 -5.75 10.82
CA ARG A 90 11.71 -4.66 11.81
C ARG A 90 12.16 -3.31 11.26
N ARG A 91 13.33 -3.23 10.61
CA ARG A 91 13.85 -1.96 10.09
C ARG A 91 12.96 -1.43 8.99
N ALA A 92 12.49 -2.30 8.11
CA ALA A 92 11.57 -1.90 7.04
C ALA A 92 10.25 -1.35 7.61
N LEU A 93 9.66 -2.02 8.60
CA LEU A 93 8.45 -1.53 9.29
C LEU A 93 8.66 -0.17 9.98
N GLN A 94 9.85 0.07 10.57
CA GLN A 94 10.18 1.40 11.12
C GLN A 94 10.28 2.47 10.04
N VAL A 95 10.88 2.15 8.88
CA VAL A 95 10.95 3.07 7.75
C VAL A 95 9.53 3.37 7.26
N VAL A 96 8.71 2.35 7.00
CA VAL A 96 7.30 2.46 6.59
C VAL A 96 6.52 3.39 7.53
N ALA A 97 6.61 3.12 8.84
CA ALA A 97 5.95 3.94 9.87
C ALA A 97 6.38 5.41 9.81
N VAL A 98 7.69 5.67 9.74
CA VAL A 98 8.22 7.03 9.64
C VAL A 98 7.77 7.72 8.35
N THR A 99 7.75 7.02 7.21
CA THR A 99 7.25 7.58 5.94
C THR A 99 5.78 7.95 6.01
N PHE A 100 4.92 7.15 6.65
CA PHE A 100 3.50 7.52 6.83
C PHE A 100 3.33 8.81 7.66
N PHE A 101 4.11 8.97 8.74
CA PHE A 101 4.05 10.20 9.53
C PHE A 101 4.59 11.42 8.78
N LEU A 102 5.69 11.26 8.04
CA LEU A 102 6.26 12.33 7.21
C LEU A 102 5.30 12.72 6.08
N LEU A 103 4.67 11.73 5.43
CA LEU A 103 3.68 11.94 4.39
C LEU A 103 2.46 12.70 4.93
N SER A 104 1.97 12.31 6.11
CA SER A 104 0.86 12.99 6.79
C SER A 104 1.19 14.45 7.10
N ALA A 105 2.41 14.73 7.59
CA ALA A 105 2.87 16.09 7.86
C ALA A 105 3.01 16.93 6.59
N TYR A 106 3.54 16.34 5.51
CA TYR A 106 3.64 16.97 4.20
C TYR A 106 2.26 17.34 3.65
N ILE A 107 1.31 16.38 3.63
CA ILE A 107 -0.06 16.61 3.15
C ILE A 107 -0.72 17.73 3.96
N LEU A 108 -0.60 17.70 5.29
CA LEU A 108 -1.19 18.73 6.15
C LEU A 108 -0.66 20.13 5.80
N TRP A 109 0.67 20.26 5.68
CA TRP A 109 1.30 21.53 5.37
C TRP A 109 0.91 22.04 3.98
N ASP A 110 0.97 21.19 2.96
CA ASP A 110 0.72 21.60 1.58
C ASP A 110 -0.77 21.86 1.30
N ALA A 111 -1.66 21.04 1.85
CA ALA A 111 -3.11 21.27 1.77
C ALA A 111 -3.51 22.57 2.50
N ALA A 112 -2.92 22.87 3.66
CA ALA A 112 -3.19 24.11 4.39
C ALA A 112 -2.76 25.36 3.59
N ARG A 113 -1.60 25.32 2.92
CA ARG A 113 -1.17 26.42 2.03
C ARG A 113 -2.13 26.60 0.85
N LYS A 114 -2.58 25.51 0.21
CA LYS A 114 -3.49 25.59 -0.94
C LYS A 114 -4.86 26.13 -0.54
N LEU A 115 -5.41 25.69 0.59
CA LEU A 115 -6.67 26.23 1.13
C LEU A 115 -6.55 27.70 1.56
N GLY A 116 -5.35 28.16 1.93
CA GLY A 116 -5.05 29.57 2.19
C GLY A 116 -5.01 30.46 0.94
N GLY A 117 -5.27 29.92 -0.26
CA GLY A 117 -5.40 30.69 -1.50
C GLY A 117 -4.11 30.87 -2.30
N PHE A 118 -3.05 30.13 -1.98
CA PHE A 118 -1.74 30.33 -2.63
C PHE A 118 -1.71 29.77 -4.06
N GLU A 119 -2.18 28.54 -4.29
CA GLU A 119 -2.09 27.86 -5.60
C GLU A 119 -3.24 26.83 -5.76
N PRO A 120 -4.33 27.16 -6.47
CA PRO A 120 -5.41 26.21 -6.76
C PRO A 120 -4.92 25.08 -7.70
N PRO A 121 -5.19 23.80 -7.37
CA PRO A 121 -4.76 22.68 -8.22
C PRO A 121 -5.53 22.64 -9.53
N ALA A 122 -4.81 22.40 -10.62
CA ALA A 122 -5.40 22.20 -11.95
C ALA A 122 -6.00 20.79 -12.09
N PRO A 123 -7.04 20.61 -12.93
CA PRO A 123 -7.55 19.27 -13.26
C PRO A 123 -6.47 18.38 -13.90
N SER A 124 -6.43 17.10 -13.50
CA SER A 124 -5.48 16.11 -14.04
C SER A 124 -6.21 14.89 -14.57
N LEU A 125 -6.37 14.79 -15.89
CA LEU A 125 -6.98 13.62 -16.54
C LEU A 125 -6.18 12.34 -16.27
N ILE A 126 -4.84 12.44 -16.29
CA ILE A 126 -3.95 11.32 -15.97
C ILE A 126 -4.17 10.87 -14.52
N GLY A 127 -4.31 11.82 -13.58
CA GLY A 127 -4.63 11.53 -12.18
C GLY A 127 -5.97 10.83 -11.99
N ILE A 128 -7.00 11.25 -12.74
CA ILE A 128 -8.33 10.62 -12.71
C ILE A 128 -8.26 9.18 -13.24
N ILE A 129 -7.55 8.96 -14.35
CA ILE A 129 -7.40 7.63 -14.95
C ILE A 129 -6.69 6.68 -13.99
N ILE A 130 -5.56 7.10 -13.41
CA ILE A 130 -4.83 6.23 -12.48
C ILE A 130 -5.66 5.93 -11.24
N ALA A 131 -6.28 6.94 -10.62
CA ALA A 131 -7.15 6.73 -9.46
C ALA A 131 -8.32 5.77 -9.77
N ALA A 132 -8.96 5.91 -10.93
CA ALA A 132 -10.03 5.01 -11.36
C ALA A 132 -9.53 3.57 -11.57
N LEU A 133 -8.33 3.39 -12.14
CA LEU A 133 -7.71 2.07 -12.26
C LEU A 133 -7.45 1.46 -10.88
N SER A 134 -6.92 2.21 -9.92
CA SER A 134 -6.66 1.70 -8.57
C SER A 134 -7.96 1.33 -7.86
N VAL A 135 -9.02 2.15 -7.99
CA VAL A 135 -10.36 1.85 -7.47
C VAL A 135 -10.89 0.50 -7.99
N LEU A 136 -10.59 0.15 -9.24
CA LEU A 136 -11.04 -1.10 -9.86
C LEU A 136 -10.13 -2.30 -9.54
N LEU A 137 -8.82 -2.10 -9.50
CA LEU A 137 -7.83 -3.19 -9.39
C LEU A 137 -7.53 -3.57 -7.94
N MET A 138 -7.43 -2.58 -7.05
CA MET A 138 -7.01 -2.80 -5.65
C MET A 138 -7.93 -3.74 -4.87
N PRO A 139 -9.27 -3.67 -4.97
CA PRO A 139 -10.15 -4.60 -4.26
C PRO A 139 -9.93 -6.06 -4.66
N ALA A 140 -9.67 -6.29 -5.95
CA ALA A 140 -9.40 -7.63 -6.47
C ALA A 140 -8.06 -8.16 -5.94
N LEU A 141 -7.01 -7.32 -5.97
CA LEU A 141 -5.70 -7.67 -5.42
C LEU A 141 -5.76 -7.93 -3.91
N GLY A 142 -6.36 -7.02 -3.14
CA GLY A 142 -6.54 -7.16 -1.70
C GLY A 142 -7.31 -8.42 -1.33
N TRP A 143 -8.41 -8.73 -2.03
CA TRP A 143 -9.14 -9.98 -1.80
C TRP A 143 -8.31 -11.24 -2.11
N MET A 144 -7.57 -11.23 -3.22
CA MET A 144 -6.72 -12.36 -3.62
C MET A 144 -5.57 -12.59 -2.63
N LYS A 145 -4.94 -11.51 -2.15
CA LYS A 145 -3.90 -11.54 -1.12
C LYS A 145 -4.47 -12.05 0.20
N HIS A 146 -5.57 -11.48 0.67
CA HIS A 146 -6.22 -11.90 1.92
C HIS A 146 -6.61 -13.38 1.90
N ARG A 147 -7.21 -13.86 0.81
CA ARG A 147 -7.57 -15.27 0.65
C ARG A 147 -6.33 -16.17 0.67
N THR A 148 -5.29 -15.81 -0.07
CA THR A 148 -4.05 -16.59 -0.14
C THR A 148 -3.32 -16.59 1.20
N GLY A 149 -3.27 -15.44 1.90
CA GLY A 149 -2.70 -15.30 3.23
C GLY A 149 -3.40 -16.16 4.26
N ARG A 150 -4.74 -16.18 4.25
CA ARG A 150 -5.55 -17.04 5.12
C ARG A 150 -5.32 -18.53 4.85
N GLU A 151 -5.27 -18.94 3.58
CA GLU A 151 -4.99 -20.32 3.18
C GLU A 151 -3.55 -20.76 3.55
N LEU A 152 -2.59 -19.82 3.56
CA LEU A 152 -1.20 -20.06 3.99
C LEU A 152 -0.99 -20.04 5.51
N GLY A 153 -1.89 -19.38 6.25
CA GLY A 153 -1.65 -18.94 7.63
C GLY A 153 -0.62 -17.81 7.73
N SER A 154 -0.40 -17.04 6.66
CA SER A 154 0.59 -15.96 6.61
C SER A 154 -0.03 -14.64 7.09
N LYS A 155 0.29 -14.26 8.33
CA LYS A 155 -0.13 -12.97 8.90
C LYS A 155 0.42 -11.78 8.10
N ALA A 156 1.65 -11.87 7.58
CA ALA A 156 2.23 -10.80 6.77
C ALA A 156 1.46 -10.57 5.48
N LEU A 157 1.09 -11.64 4.75
CA LEU A 157 0.31 -11.50 3.51
C LEU A 157 -1.12 -11.01 3.79
N MET A 158 -1.67 -11.28 4.98
CA MET A 158 -2.96 -10.74 5.39
C MET A 158 -2.87 -9.25 5.78
N ALA A 159 -1.78 -8.82 6.41
CA ALA A 159 -1.52 -7.42 6.74
C ALA A 159 -1.30 -6.59 5.47
N ASP A 160 -0.47 -7.07 4.54
CA ASP A 160 -0.27 -6.41 3.24
C ASP A 160 -1.58 -6.37 2.39
N ALA A 161 -2.45 -7.38 2.50
CA ALA A 161 -3.79 -7.29 1.91
C ALA A 161 -4.65 -6.15 2.49
N LYS A 162 -4.47 -5.81 3.78
CA LYS A 162 -5.16 -4.68 4.42
C LYS A 162 -4.60 -3.35 3.90
N GLU A 163 -3.28 -3.26 3.71
CA GLU A 163 -2.62 -2.09 3.12
C GLU A 163 -3.09 -1.86 1.66
N THR A 164 -3.21 -2.91 0.85
CA THR A 164 -3.82 -2.79 -0.49
C THR A 164 -5.27 -2.27 -0.44
N MET A 165 -6.04 -2.61 0.61
CA MET A 165 -7.38 -2.05 0.81
C MET A 165 -7.34 -0.59 1.27
N VAL A 166 -6.32 -0.17 2.02
CA VAL A 166 -6.07 1.24 2.36
C VAL A 166 -5.82 2.05 1.09
N CYS A 167 -4.93 1.58 0.22
CA CYS A 167 -4.69 2.18 -1.09
C CYS A 167 -5.99 2.32 -1.91
N TRP A 168 -6.87 1.31 -1.87
CA TRP A 168 -8.22 1.44 -2.45
C TRP A 168 -9.01 2.61 -1.86
N TYR A 169 -9.12 2.74 -0.52
CA TYR A 169 -9.82 3.87 0.10
C TYR A 169 -9.20 5.23 -0.27
N LEU A 170 -7.87 5.30 -0.33
CA LEU A 170 -7.15 6.50 -0.72
C LEU A 170 -7.42 6.84 -2.20
N SER A 171 -7.46 5.86 -3.09
CA SER A 171 -7.79 6.05 -4.51
C SER A 171 -9.24 6.52 -4.72
N VAL A 172 -10.20 6.04 -3.91
CA VAL A 172 -11.59 6.54 -3.92
C VAL A 172 -11.62 8.01 -3.50
N THR A 173 -10.94 8.33 -2.40
CA THR A 173 -10.87 9.69 -1.87
C THR A 173 -10.23 10.65 -2.88
N LEU A 174 -9.14 10.20 -3.51
CA LEU A 174 -8.46 10.90 -4.59
C LEU A 174 -9.37 11.13 -5.80
N LEU A 175 -10.03 10.09 -6.28
CA LEU A 175 -10.91 10.15 -7.45
C LEU A 175 -12.06 11.13 -7.23
N LEU A 176 -12.63 11.16 -6.02
CA LEU A 176 -13.63 12.16 -5.65
C LEU A 176 -13.04 13.57 -5.67
N GLY A 177 -11.87 13.81 -5.06
CA GLY A 177 -11.21 15.11 -5.04
C GLY A 177 -10.91 15.65 -6.44
N LEU A 178 -10.26 14.84 -7.27
CA LEU A 178 -9.90 15.20 -8.66
C LEU A 178 -11.12 15.31 -9.55
N GLY A 179 -12.09 14.40 -9.40
CA GLY A 179 -13.32 14.38 -10.19
C GLY A 179 -14.18 15.61 -9.94
N LEU A 180 -14.35 16.02 -8.68
CA LEU A 180 -15.08 17.24 -8.32
C LEU A 180 -14.36 18.50 -8.81
N ASN A 181 -13.02 18.54 -8.72
CA ASN A 181 -12.23 19.64 -9.29
C ASN A 181 -12.44 19.74 -10.82
N ALA A 182 -12.31 18.61 -11.53
CA ALA A 182 -12.41 18.58 -12.99
C ALA A 182 -13.83 18.85 -13.51
N ALA A 183 -14.87 18.32 -12.85
CA ALA A 183 -16.26 18.41 -13.31
C ALA A 183 -16.96 19.70 -12.89
N LEU A 184 -16.68 20.20 -11.68
CA LEU A 184 -17.40 21.32 -11.06
C LEU A 184 -16.52 22.56 -10.84
N GLY A 185 -15.21 22.48 -11.13
CA GLY A 185 -14.26 23.55 -10.84
C GLY A 185 -13.98 23.73 -9.34
N TRP A 186 -14.35 22.76 -8.50
CA TRP A 186 -14.14 22.81 -7.05
C TRP A 186 -12.68 22.51 -6.70
N TRP A 187 -11.81 23.47 -6.94
CA TRP A 187 -10.37 23.36 -6.69
C TRP A 187 -10.03 22.94 -5.25
N TRP A 188 -10.86 23.32 -4.27
CA TRP A 188 -10.67 22.98 -2.86
C TRP A 188 -10.94 21.50 -2.55
N ALA A 189 -11.60 20.76 -3.44
CA ALA A 189 -11.90 19.35 -3.25
C ALA A 189 -10.62 18.50 -3.21
N ASP A 190 -9.57 18.87 -3.95
CA ASP A 190 -8.26 18.19 -3.92
C ASP A 190 -7.56 18.29 -2.55
N PRO A 191 -7.29 19.48 -1.99
CA PRO A 191 -6.66 19.57 -0.67
C PRO A 191 -7.54 18.99 0.44
N VAL A 192 -8.87 19.08 0.35
CA VAL A 192 -9.77 18.41 1.31
C VAL A 192 -9.68 16.89 1.21
N ALA A 193 -9.64 16.33 -0.02
CA ALA A 193 -9.42 14.91 -0.22
C ALA A 193 -8.08 14.46 0.38
N ALA A 194 -7.02 15.23 0.18
CA ALA A 194 -5.71 14.94 0.78
C ALA A 194 -5.77 14.94 2.32
N LEU A 195 -6.42 15.94 2.92
CA LEU A 195 -6.60 15.99 4.38
C LEU A 195 -7.42 14.79 4.90
N ALA A 196 -8.40 14.31 4.14
CA ALA A 196 -9.19 13.13 4.50
C ALA A 196 -8.38 11.82 4.49
N MET A 197 -7.22 11.79 3.82
CA MET A 197 -6.30 10.64 3.84
C MET A 197 -5.52 10.55 5.16
N ILE A 198 -5.23 11.68 5.81
CA ILE A 198 -4.35 11.78 6.98
C ILE A 198 -4.74 10.82 8.13
N PRO A 199 -6.00 10.71 8.56
CA PRO A 199 -6.35 9.81 9.67
C PRO A 199 -5.97 8.35 9.40
N LEU A 200 -6.08 7.91 8.14
CA LEU A 200 -5.73 6.56 7.72
C LEU A 200 -4.21 6.38 7.67
N LEU A 201 -3.48 7.34 7.09
CA LEU A 201 -2.01 7.32 7.07
C LEU A 201 -1.42 7.30 8.48
N ILE A 202 -1.99 8.07 9.41
CA ILE A 202 -1.59 8.03 10.83
C ILE A 202 -1.90 6.67 11.46
N HIS A 203 -3.04 6.06 11.13
CA HIS A 203 -3.40 4.74 11.63
C HIS A 203 -2.39 3.68 11.17
N GLU A 204 -2.09 3.63 9.88
CA GLU A 204 -1.11 2.69 9.30
C GLU A 204 0.31 2.94 9.83
N GLY A 205 0.71 4.21 9.96
CA GLY A 205 1.99 4.57 10.58
C GLY A 205 2.14 4.07 12.02
N ARG A 206 1.05 4.08 12.80
CA ARG A 206 1.03 3.54 14.17
C ARG A 206 1.09 2.01 14.17
N GLU A 207 0.32 1.35 13.31
CA GLU A 207 0.31 -0.11 13.21
C GLU A 207 1.68 -0.65 12.79
N ALA A 208 2.29 -0.06 11.77
CA ALA A 208 3.66 -0.41 11.34
C ALA A 208 4.69 -0.20 12.47
N TRP A 209 4.53 0.86 13.28
CA TRP A 209 5.40 1.12 14.42
C TRP A 209 5.22 0.11 15.56
N GLU A 210 3.99 -0.32 15.82
CA GLU A 210 3.65 -1.35 16.81
C GLU A 210 4.20 -2.71 16.38
N ASP A 211 4.01 -3.10 15.12
CA ASP A 211 4.56 -4.33 14.55
C ASP A 211 6.09 -4.37 14.59
N ALA A 212 6.75 -3.23 14.36
CA ALA A 212 8.20 -3.10 14.52
C ALA A 212 8.67 -3.28 15.97
N ARG A 213 7.84 -2.99 16.98
CA ARG A 213 8.16 -3.20 18.40
C ARG A 213 7.99 -4.64 18.81
N VAL A 214 6.94 -5.31 18.34
CA VAL A 214 6.63 -6.71 18.65
C VAL A 214 7.60 -7.68 17.96
N SER A 215 8.19 -7.27 16.83
CA SER A 215 9.17 -8.07 16.09
C SER A 215 10.60 -8.04 16.68
N GLY A 216 10.83 -7.35 17.80
CA GLY A 216 12.14 -7.21 18.47
C GLY A 216 12.22 -8.01 19.77
#